data_AF-A0A813IHZ6-F1
#
_entry.id   AF-A0A813IHZ6-F1
#
_cell.length_a   1.000
_cell.length_b   1.000
_cell.length_c   1.000
_cell.angle_alpha   90.00
_cell.angle_beta   90.00
_cell.angle_gamma   90.00
#
_symmetry.space_group_name_H-M   'P 1'
#
loop_
_entity.id
_entity.type
_entity.pdbx_description
1 polymer ?
#
loop_
_entity_poly.entity_id
_entity_poly.type
_entity_poly.pdbx_seq_one_letter_code
_entity_poly.pdbx_strand_id
1 'polypeptide(L)'
;ATSGGGTIKSVELRLQVASLRRELDEQRFARSRAEAEAKSLSAEVERLGEDREDILRRLRSAERATMASDMQVRQLLALAEREKVQSPSRRDLAAKSIEDVISSLVSLELRQLSSLPSQERAAAKRKLLLRWHPDKNVGSGGGCSDLANRVVQEMQGRPEWESS
;
A
#
# COMPACT_ATOMS: atom_id res chain seq x y z
N ALA A 1 -14.17 52.37 -88.92
CA ALA A 1 -13.17 51.66 -88.10
C ALA A 1 -13.34 52.06 -86.63
N THR A 2 -14.21 51.36 -85.87
CA THR A 2 -14.44 51.62 -84.42
C THR A 2 -14.78 50.33 -83.65
N SER A 3 -14.35 49.16 -84.13
CA SER A 3 -14.66 47.85 -83.51
C SER A 3 -13.64 47.38 -82.46
N GLY A 4 -12.49 48.06 -82.32
CA GLY A 4 -11.39 47.61 -81.43
C GLY A 4 -11.57 47.91 -79.93
N GLY A 5 -12.32 48.96 -79.56
CA GLY A 5 -12.42 49.42 -78.17
C GLY A 5 -13.31 48.55 -77.26
N GLY A 6 -14.31 47.86 -77.82
CA GLY A 6 -15.18 46.94 -77.05
C GLY A 6 -14.48 45.63 -76.70
N THR A 7 -13.63 45.13 -77.59
CA THR A 7 -12.89 43.87 -77.39
C THR A 7 -11.84 44.00 -76.28
N ILE A 8 -11.12 45.13 -76.21
CA ILE A 8 -10.10 45.37 -75.17
C ILE A 8 -10.73 45.43 -73.77
N LYS A 9 -11.82 46.20 -73.62
CA LYS A 9 -12.57 46.26 -72.34
C LYS A 9 -13.16 44.91 -71.93
N SER A 10 -13.63 44.12 -72.90
CA SER A 10 -14.15 42.77 -72.65
C SER A 10 -13.07 41.80 -72.16
N VAL A 11 -11.83 41.93 -72.63
CA VAL A 11 -10.70 41.11 -72.17
C VAL A 11 -10.26 41.52 -70.77
N GLU A 12 -10.17 42.83 -70.49
CA GLU A 12 -9.82 43.36 -69.17
C GLU A 12 -10.81 42.92 -68.08
N LEU A 13 -12.11 43.00 -68.35
CA LEU A 13 -13.15 42.51 -67.44
C LEU A 13 -13.04 41.00 -67.20
N ARG A 14 -12.73 40.21 -68.23
CA ARG A 14 -12.53 38.76 -68.07
C ARG A 14 -11.33 38.45 -67.18
N LEU A 15 -10.23 39.18 -67.33
CA LEU A 15 -9.06 39.05 -66.46
C LEU A 15 -9.36 39.45 -65.02
N GLN A 16 -10.10 40.54 -64.81
CA GLN A 16 -10.53 40.97 -63.49
C GLN A 16 -11.44 39.93 -62.81
N VAL A 17 -12.40 39.38 -63.55
CA VAL A 17 -13.27 38.29 -63.04
C VAL A 17 -12.46 37.04 -62.70
N ALA A 18 -11.47 36.68 -63.53
CA ALA A 18 -10.58 35.55 -63.23
C ALA A 18 -9.74 35.79 -61.96
N SER A 19 -9.22 37.01 -61.78
CA SER A 19 -8.48 37.40 -60.58
C SER A 19 -9.34 37.33 -59.32
N LEU A 20 -10.54 37.92 -59.36
CA LEU A 20 -11.46 37.91 -58.22
C LEU A 20 -11.93 36.51 -57.86
N ARG A 21 -12.13 35.62 -58.84
CA ARG A 21 -12.45 34.21 -58.59
C ARG A 21 -11.32 33.49 -57.85
N ARG A 22 -10.08 33.71 -58.30
CA ARG A 22 -8.89 33.14 -57.63
C ARG A 22 -8.79 33.60 -56.18
N GLU A 23 -8.95 34.90 -55.94
CA GLU A 23 -8.92 35.47 -54.60
C GLU A 23 -10.05 34.91 -53.71
N LEU A 24 -11.27 34.79 -54.25
CA LEU A 24 -12.40 34.17 -53.55
C LEU A 24 -12.11 32.71 -53.17
N ASP A 25 -11.51 31.93 -54.08
CA ASP A 25 -11.18 30.53 -53.83
C ASP A 25 -10.05 30.41 -52.78
N GLU A 26 -9.04 31.29 -52.83
CA GLU A 26 -8.00 31.38 -51.80
C GLU A 26 -8.58 31.74 -50.42
N GLN A 27 -9.50 32.70 -50.36
CA GLN A 27 -10.21 33.05 -49.12
C GLN A 27 -11.07 31.90 -48.59
N ARG A 28 -11.77 31.18 -49.47
CA ARG A 28 -12.57 30.00 -49.09
C ARG A 28 -11.69 28.90 -48.53
N PHE A 29 -10.53 28.65 -49.15
CA PHE A 29 -9.57 27.67 -48.66
C PHE A 29 -9.00 28.06 -47.30
N ALA A 30 -8.60 29.32 -47.14
CA ALA A 30 -8.10 29.85 -45.87
C ALA A 30 -9.16 29.73 -44.76
N ARG A 31 -10.42 30.07 -45.06
CA ARG A 31 -11.54 29.92 -44.13
C ARG A 31 -11.78 28.45 -43.77
N SER A 32 -11.81 27.56 -44.77
CA SER A 32 -12.01 26.12 -44.52
C SER A 32 -10.91 25.55 -43.63
N ARG A 33 -9.66 26.00 -43.81
CA ARG A 33 -8.54 25.60 -42.96
C ARG A 33 -8.68 26.14 -41.54
N ALA A 34 -9.01 27.41 -41.38
CA ALA A 34 -9.23 28.02 -40.07
C ALA A 34 -10.39 27.35 -39.31
N GLU A 35 -11.49 26.99 -40.00
CA GLU A 35 -12.61 26.26 -39.40
C GLU A 35 -12.20 24.83 -38.98
N ALA A 36 -11.35 24.15 -39.75
CA ALA A 36 -10.82 22.84 -39.36
C ALA A 36 -9.90 22.92 -38.14
N GLU A 37 -9.00 23.91 -38.11
CA GLU A 37 -8.12 24.17 -36.97
C GLU A 37 -8.93 24.52 -35.71
N ALA A 38 -9.94 25.39 -35.84
CA ALA A 38 -10.82 25.74 -34.73
C ALA A 38 -11.60 24.53 -34.18
N LYS A 39 -12.09 23.64 -35.04
CA LYS A 39 -12.75 22.39 -34.63
C LYS A 39 -11.79 21.46 -33.90
N SER A 40 -10.56 21.31 -34.41
CA SER A 40 -9.53 20.48 -33.77
C SER A 40 -9.20 21.00 -32.37
N LEU A 41 -9.01 22.32 -32.22
CA LEU A 41 -8.74 22.96 -30.93
C LEU A 41 -9.92 22.82 -29.97
N SER A 42 -11.16 22.99 -30.46
CA SER A 42 -12.36 22.80 -29.65
C SER A 42 -12.45 21.36 -29.11
N ALA A 43 -12.19 20.37 -29.95
CA ALA A 43 -12.21 18.96 -29.54
C ALA A 43 -11.09 18.65 -28.52
N GLU A 44 -9.91 19.27 -28.68
CA GLU A 44 -8.82 19.11 -27.72
C GLU A 44 -9.15 19.74 -26.36
N VAL A 45 -9.76 20.93 -26.34
CA VAL A 45 -10.20 21.58 -25.11
C VAL A 45 -11.25 20.74 -24.38
N GLU A 46 -12.19 20.16 -25.11
CA GLU A 46 -13.22 19.26 -24.55
C GLU A 46 -12.57 18.03 -23.91
N ARG A 47 -11.67 17.34 -24.64
CA ARG A 47 -10.93 16.19 -24.11
C ARG A 47 -10.13 16.53 -22.85
N LEU A 48 -9.41 17.66 -22.86
CA LEU A 48 -8.65 18.10 -21.68
C LEU A 48 -9.58 18.46 -20.50
N GLY A 49 -10.79 18.94 -20.78
CA GLY A 49 -11.84 19.15 -19.80
C GLY A 49 -12.26 17.85 -19.11
N GLU A 50 -12.56 16.82 -19.90
CA GLU A 50 -12.90 15.48 -19.42
C GLU A 50 -11.77 14.87 -18.58
N ASP A 51 -10.54 14.91 -19.08
CA ASP A 51 -9.35 14.41 -18.37
C ASP A 51 -9.16 15.10 -17.01
N ARG A 52 -9.35 16.42 -16.98
CA ARG A 52 -9.26 17.21 -15.74
C ARG A 52 -10.33 16.78 -14.73
N GLU A 53 -11.57 16.60 -15.17
CA GLU A 53 -12.66 16.16 -14.29
C GLU A 53 -12.43 14.75 -13.74
N ASP A 54 -11.92 13.85 -14.57
CA ASP A 54 -11.55 12.50 -14.18
C ASP A 54 -10.43 12.48 -13.15
N ILE A 55 -9.38 13.30 -13.35
CA ILE A 55 -8.30 13.47 -12.36
C ILE A 55 -8.86 13.99 -11.03
N LEU A 56 -9.72 15.01 -11.06
CA LEU A 56 -10.36 15.56 -9.85
C LEU A 56 -11.26 14.54 -9.13
N ARG A 57 -11.92 13.65 -9.88
CA ARG A 57 -12.70 12.55 -9.32
C ARG A 57 -11.79 11.54 -8.61
N ARG A 58 -10.68 11.15 -9.24
CA ARG A 58 -9.68 10.24 -8.68
C ARG A 58 -9.02 10.82 -7.43
N LEU A 59 -8.62 12.09 -7.47
CA LEU A 59 -8.02 12.80 -6.34
C LEU A 59 -8.95 12.76 -5.11
N ARG A 60 -10.21 13.14 -5.28
CA ARG A 60 -11.21 13.11 -4.18
C ARG A 60 -11.44 11.71 -3.64
N SER A 61 -11.41 10.69 -4.49
CA SER A 61 -11.54 9.29 -4.03
C SER A 61 -10.33 8.84 -3.21
N ALA A 62 -9.12 9.23 -3.62
CA ALA A 62 -7.89 8.91 -2.92
C ALA A 62 -7.83 9.63 -1.56
N GLU A 63 -8.18 10.92 -1.49
CA GLU A 63 -8.24 11.68 -0.24
C GLU A 63 -9.17 11.02 0.79
N ARG A 64 -10.36 10.57 0.36
CA ARG A 64 -11.29 9.84 1.25
C ARG A 64 -10.71 8.52 1.72
N ALA A 65 -10.03 7.77 0.85
CA ALA A 65 -9.38 6.52 1.24
C ALA A 65 -8.26 6.74 2.26
N THR A 66 -7.43 7.78 2.07
CA THR A 66 -6.39 8.18 3.03
C THR A 66 -7.00 8.57 4.37
N MET A 67 -8.04 9.41 4.40
CA MET A 67 -8.71 9.78 5.65
C MET A 67 -9.30 8.56 6.38
N ALA A 68 -9.88 7.61 5.65
CA ALA A 68 -10.40 6.38 6.25
C ALA A 68 -9.27 5.52 6.87
N SER A 69 -8.15 5.39 6.16
CA SER A 69 -6.95 4.70 6.67
C SER A 69 -6.40 5.38 7.92
N ASP A 70 -6.25 6.71 7.89
CA ASP A 70 -5.74 7.47 9.03
C ASP A 70 -6.66 7.35 10.26
N MET A 71 -7.98 7.33 10.05
CA MET A 71 -8.94 7.07 11.12
C MET A 71 -8.78 5.67 11.71
N GLN A 72 -8.58 4.64 10.89
CA GLN A 72 -8.33 3.29 11.36
C GLN A 72 -7.03 3.21 12.18
N VAL A 73 -5.95 3.83 11.70
CA VAL A 73 -4.68 3.89 12.43
C VAL A 73 -4.86 4.57 13.78
N ARG A 74 -5.56 5.71 13.83
CA ARG A 74 -5.85 6.40 15.10
C ARG A 74 -6.68 5.56 16.06
N GLN A 75 -7.67 4.81 15.55
CA GLN A 75 -8.48 3.90 16.36
C GLN A 75 -7.63 2.77 16.94
N LEU A 76 -6.79 2.13 16.13
CA LEU A 76 -5.89 1.07 16.57
C LEU A 76 -4.88 1.58 17.60
N LEU A 77 -4.30 2.77 17.39
CA LEU A 77 -3.41 3.40 18.36
C LEU A 77 -4.13 3.70 19.68
N ALA A 78 -5.37 4.20 19.63
CA ALA A 78 -6.16 4.45 20.83
C ALA A 78 -6.50 3.16 21.60
N LEU A 79 -6.77 2.05 20.90
CA LEU A 79 -6.97 0.74 21.53
C LEU A 79 -5.68 0.22 22.17
N ALA A 80 -4.54 0.30 21.48
CA ALA A 80 -3.25 -0.10 22.03
C ALA A 80 -2.89 0.69 23.29
N GLU A 81 -3.19 1.99 23.31
CA GLU A 81 -2.94 2.85 24.47
C GLU A 81 -3.87 2.53 25.65
N ARG A 82 -5.12 2.15 25.37
CA ARG A 82 -6.04 1.65 26.41
C ARG A 82 -5.57 0.32 26.99
N GLU A 83 -5.07 -0.60 26.17
CA GLU A 83 -4.49 -1.86 26.63
C GLU A 83 -3.25 -1.63 27.52
N LYS A 84 -2.39 -0.65 27.18
CA LYS A 84 -1.24 -0.28 28.02
C LYS A 84 -1.67 0.25 29.40
N VAL A 85 -2.75 1.02 29.47
CA VAL A 85 -3.26 1.58 30.75
C VAL A 85 -4.04 0.55 31.56
N GLN A 86 -4.76 -0.37 30.90
CA GLN A 86 -5.54 -1.43 31.57
C GLN A 86 -4.75 -2.71 31.86
N SER A 87 -3.52 -2.84 31.39
CA SER A 87 -2.58 -3.88 31.82
C SER A 87 -1.78 -3.36 33.03
N PRO A 88 -2.15 -3.69 34.29
CA PRO A 88 -1.32 -3.38 35.45
C PRO A 88 0.02 -4.15 35.50
N SER A 89 0.36 -4.98 34.51
CA SER A 89 1.40 -6.02 34.68
C SER A 89 2.73 -5.82 33.96
N ARG A 90 2.94 -4.81 33.10
CA ARG A 90 4.21 -4.72 32.34
C ARG A 90 5.35 -4.00 33.06
N ARG A 91 5.07 -3.12 34.02
CA ARG A 91 6.15 -2.49 34.82
C ARG A 91 6.78 -3.45 35.83
N ASP A 92 6.06 -4.50 36.23
CA ASP A 92 6.60 -5.54 37.14
C ASP A 92 7.43 -6.61 36.42
N LEU A 93 7.47 -6.61 35.08
CA LEU A 93 8.36 -7.50 34.31
C LEU A 93 9.75 -6.90 34.09
N ALA A 94 9.90 -5.58 34.21
CA ALA A 94 11.18 -4.91 34.07
C ALA A 94 12.13 -5.14 35.28
N ALA A 95 11.60 -5.68 36.39
CA ALA A 95 12.33 -5.97 37.61
C ALA A 95 12.47 -7.48 37.90
N LYS A 96 12.01 -8.36 37.00
CA LYS A 96 12.19 -9.81 37.17
C LYS A 96 13.56 -10.21 36.65
N SER A 97 14.33 -10.88 37.50
CA SER A 97 15.60 -11.48 37.10
C SER A 97 15.36 -12.49 35.98
N ILE A 98 16.40 -12.78 35.18
CA ILE A 98 16.28 -13.81 34.14
C ILE A 98 15.93 -15.17 34.76
N GLU A 99 16.37 -15.41 35.99
CA GLU A 99 16.00 -16.55 36.82
C GLU A 99 14.50 -16.61 37.12
N ASP A 100 13.85 -15.49 37.45
CA ASP A 100 12.41 -15.44 37.69
C ASP A 100 11.61 -15.75 36.42
N VAL A 101 12.11 -15.29 35.27
CA VAL A 101 11.51 -15.58 33.96
C VAL A 101 11.63 -17.07 33.65
N ILE A 102 12.81 -17.66 33.84
CA ILE A 102 13.07 -19.09 33.63
C ILE A 102 12.17 -19.93 34.56
N SER A 103 12.12 -19.60 35.85
CA SER A 103 11.30 -20.30 36.85
C SER A 103 9.80 -20.23 36.52
N SER A 104 9.31 -19.05 36.12
CA SER A 104 7.90 -18.86 35.69
C SER A 104 7.57 -19.69 34.45
N LEU A 105 8.51 -19.72 33.49
CA LEU A 105 8.34 -20.43 32.24
C LEU A 105 8.36 -21.96 32.45
N VAL A 106 9.28 -22.47 33.27
CA VAL A 106 9.31 -23.89 33.68
C VAL A 106 8.05 -24.28 34.42
N SER A 107 7.56 -23.43 35.34
CA SER A 107 6.32 -23.70 36.09
C SER A 107 5.11 -23.85 35.17
N LEU A 108 5.04 -23.03 34.11
CA LEU A 108 3.95 -23.07 33.15
C LEU A 108 3.99 -24.37 32.30
N GLU A 109 5.18 -24.79 31.87
CA GLU A 109 5.35 -26.03 31.11
C GLU A 109 5.11 -27.29 31.95
N LEU A 110 5.64 -27.33 33.18
CA LEU A 110 5.41 -28.45 34.09
C LEU A 110 3.94 -28.55 34.50
N ARG A 111 3.24 -27.42 34.67
CA ARG A 111 1.80 -27.41 34.92
C ARG A 111 1.04 -28.07 33.76
N GLN A 112 1.40 -27.79 32.51
CA GLN A 112 0.80 -28.47 31.37
C GLN A 112 1.05 -29.98 31.40
N LEU A 113 2.28 -30.41 31.70
CA LEU A 113 2.62 -31.84 31.85
C LEU A 113 1.82 -32.53 32.96
N SER A 114 1.64 -31.86 34.10
CA SER A 114 0.88 -32.41 35.24
C SER A 114 -0.61 -32.64 34.92
N SER A 115 -1.18 -31.84 34.00
CA SER A 115 -2.58 -31.94 33.58
C SER A 115 -2.86 -33.09 32.61
N LEU A 116 -1.81 -33.68 32.03
CA LEU A 116 -1.92 -34.79 31.06
C LEU A 116 -1.98 -36.16 31.75
N PRO A 117 -2.66 -37.15 31.14
CA PRO A 117 -2.67 -38.53 31.63
C PRO A 117 -1.29 -39.19 31.48
N SER A 118 -0.95 -40.13 32.37
CA SER A 118 0.38 -40.76 32.48
C SER A 118 0.91 -41.36 31.17
N GLN A 119 0.03 -41.91 30.34
CA GLN A 119 0.39 -42.49 29.04
C GLN A 119 0.92 -41.44 28.03
N GLU A 120 0.48 -40.18 28.14
CA GLU A 120 0.85 -39.11 27.21
C GLU A 120 2.04 -38.26 27.70
N ARG A 121 2.35 -38.32 29.01
CA ARG A 121 3.42 -37.53 29.64
C ARG A 121 4.79 -37.81 29.04
N ALA A 122 5.13 -39.07 28.78
CA ALA A 122 6.40 -39.43 28.17
C ALA A 122 6.57 -38.88 26.74
N ALA A 123 5.48 -38.76 25.98
CA ALA A 123 5.49 -38.14 24.65
C ALA A 123 5.59 -36.61 24.76
N ALA A 124 4.85 -36.00 25.70
CA ALA A 124 4.88 -34.57 25.94
C ALA A 124 6.26 -34.08 26.44
N LYS A 125 6.90 -34.82 27.36
CA LYS A 125 8.28 -34.56 27.80
C LYS A 125 9.27 -34.56 26.64
N ARG A 126 9.21 -35.57 25.76
CA ARG A 126 10.06 -35.64 24.56
C ARG A 126 9.85 -34.45 23.65
N LYS A 127 8.60 -34.03 23.41
CA LYS A 127 8.29 -32.83 22.63
C LYS A 127 8.85 -31.56 23.27
N LEU A 128 8.77 -31.46 24.60
CA LEU A 128 9.25 -30.31 25.34
C LEU A 128 10.78 -30.18 25.28
N LEU A 129 11.51 -31.29 25.45
CA LEU A 129 12.97 -31.33 25.25
C LEU A 129 13.36 -30.96 23.82
N LEU A 130 12.58 -31.42 22.83
CA LEU A 130 12.84 -31.09 21.43
C LEU A 130 12.59 -29.61 21.12
N ARG A 131 11.62 -28.99 21.81
CA ARG A 131 11.28 -27.57 21.68
C ARG A 131 12.36 -26.68 22.28
N TRP A 132 12.92 -27.09 23.42
CA TRP A 132 14.02 -26.40 24.10
C TRP A 132 15.40 -26.92 23.70
N HIS A 133 15.51 -27.60 22.56
CA HIS A 133 16.82 -28.06 22.08
C HIS A 133 17.68 -26.87 21.64
N PRO A 134 18.97 -26.80 22.00
CA PRO A 134 19.85 -25.69 21.63
C PRO A 134 19.89 -25.42 20.12
N ASP A 135 19.98 -26.48 19.30
CA ASP A 135 20.00 -26.37 17.82
C ASP A 135 18.75 -25.71 17.21
N LYS A 136 17.60 -25.78 17.89
CA LYS A 136 16.37 -25.12 17.41
C LYS A 136 16.25 -23.68 17.89
N ASN A 137 17.06 -23.30 18.88
CA ASN A 137 17.04 -22.00 19.54
C ASN A 137 18.32 -21.20 19.25
N VAL A 138 18.97 -21.46 18.11
CA VAL A 138 20.13 -20.69 17.62
C VAL A 138 19.62 -19.44 16.90
N GLY A 139 19.12 -18.47 17.66
CA GLY A 139 18.77 -17.14 17.11
C GLY A 139 20.03 -16.32 16.79
N SER A 140 19.93 -15.40 15.81
CA SER A 140 21.00 -14.51 15.27
C SER A 140 21.72 -13.57 16.26
N GLY A 141 21.69 -13.85 17.56
CA GLY A 141 22.34 -13.04 18.59
C GLY A 141 22.59 -13.84 19.86
N GLY A 142 23.40 -14.90 19.78
CA GLY A 142 24.25 -15.48 20.85
C GLY A 142 23.66 -15.96 22.19
N GLY A 143 22.47 -15.50 22.62
CA GLY A 143 21.96 -15.71 23.99
C GLY A 143 20.75 -16.63 24.11
N CYS A 144 20.17 -17.09 23.00
CA CYS A 144 18.95 -17.91 23.04
C CYS A 144 19.24 -19.41 23.30
N SER A 145 20.43 -19.90 22.93
CA SER A 145 20.88 -21.27 23.24
C SER A 145 21.09 -21.47 24.74
N ASP A 146 21.66 -20.48 25.43
CA ASP A 146 21.93 -20.54 26.87
C ASP A 146 20.65 -20.52 27.69
N LEU A 147 19.66 -19.73 27.25
CA LEU A 147 18.32 -19.74 27.83
C LEU A 147 17.67 -21.11 27.70
N ALA A 148 17.73 -21.74 26.52
CA ALA A 148 17.15 -23.06 26.29
C ALA A 148 17.78 -24.12 27.20
N ASN A 149 19.11 -24.12 27.32
CA ASN A 149 19.84 -24.99 28.25
C ASN A 149 19.38 -24.79 29.70
N ARG A 150 19.28 -23.54 30.13
CA ARG A 150 18.94 -23.21 31.53
C ARG A 150 17.49 -23.57 31.86
N VAL A 151 16.57 -23.39 30.91
CA VAL A 151 15.18 -23.85 31.04
C VAL A 151 15.10 -25.38 31.15
N VAL A 152 15.86 -26.12 30.35
CA VAL A 152 15.88 -27.60 30.42
C VAL A 152 16.47 -28.08 31.74
N GLN A 153 17.58 -27.49 32.19
CA GLN A 153 18.21 -27.83 33.47
C GLN A 153 17.26 -27.56 34.66
N GLU A 154 16.67 -26.38 34.70
CA GLU A 154 15.72 -26.01 35.76
C GLU A 154 14.50 -26.93 35.76
N MET A 155 14.00 -27.31 34.58
CA MET A 155 12.87 -28.23 34.46
C MET A 155 13.20 -29.64 34.93
N GLN A 156 14.40 -30.16 34.61
CA GLN A 156 14.83 -31.49 35.03
C GLN A 156 15.12 -31.58 36.53
N GLY A 157 15.47 -30.47 37.17
CA GLY A 157 15.69 -30.40 38.62
C GLY A 157 14.41 -30.34 39.47
N ARG A 158 13.23 -30.33 38.85
CA ARG A 158 11.94 -30.18 39.52
C ARG A 158 11.29 -31.54 39.81
N PRO A 159 10.74 -31.79 41.00
CA PRO A 159 10.16 -33.10 41.35
C PRO A 159 8.96 -33.48 40.47
N GLU A 160 8.26 -32.50 39.90
CA GLU A 160 7.17 -32.69 38.95
C GLU A 160 7.65 -33.33 37.64
N TRP A 161 8.92 -33.12 37.29
CA TRP A 161 9.55 -33.77 36.15
C TRP A 161 9.82 -35.25 36.42
N GLU A 162 10.26 -35.62 37.62
CA GLU A 162 10.52 -37.02 37.99
C GLU A 162 9.24 -37.82 38.26
N SER A 163 8.22 -37.16 38.83
CA SER A 163 6.94 -37.78 39.21
C SER A 163 5.97 -38.01 38.05
N SER A 164 6.42 -37.82 36.80
CA SER A 164 5.59 -37.78 35.59
C SER A 164 5.87 -38.88 34.58
#